data_AF-A0A2D6KCN7-F1
#
_entry.id   AF-A0A2D6KCN7-F1
#
_cell.length_a   1.000
_cell.length_b   1.000
_cell.length_c   1.000
_cell.angle_alpha   90.00
_cell.angle_beta   90.00
_cell.angle_gamma   90.00
#
_symmetry.space_group_name_H-M   'P 1'
#
loop_
_entity.id
_entity.type
_entity.pdbx_description
1 polymer ?
#
loop_
_entity_poly.entity_id
_entity_poly.type
_entity_poly.pdbx_seq_one_letter_code
_entity_poly.pdbx_strand_id
1 'polypeptide(L)' 'MSEESKDDLNEKLGQLRSEHRDLDDILTRMSDDHSINDLQLKRMKKRKLYLKDAITRLETELLPDMRA' A
#
# COMPACT_ATOMS: atom_id res chain seq x y z
N MET A 1 -3.59 24.27 14.46
CA MET A 1 -3.57 22.79 14.40
C MET A 1 -3.81 22.31 12.97
N SER A 2 -3.26 22.98 11.93
CA SER A 2 -3.84 22.91 10.57
C SER A 2 -2.88 22.44 9.47
N GLU A 3 -1.59 22.30 9.75
CA GLU A 3 -0.56 21.85 8.78
C GLU A 3 0.16 20.58 9.23
N GLU A 4 0.44 20.45 10.53
CA GLU A 4 1.08 19.28 11.14
C GLU A 4 0.37 17.96 10.77
N SER A 5 -0.97 17.94 10.79
CA SER A 5 -1.74 16.76 10.40
C SER A 5 -1.63 16.39 8.91
N LYS A 6 -1.39 17.36 8.01
CA LYS A 6 -1.23 17.05 6.58
C LYS A 6 0.13 16.45 6.28
N ASP A 7 1.16 16.95 6.96
CA ASP A 7 2.51 16.40 6.85
C ASP A 7 2.57 14.98 7.42
N ASP A 8 1.92 14.73 8.56
CA ASP A 8 1.76 13.38 9.13
C ASP A 8 1.06 12.42 8.16
N LEU A 9 -0.01 12.86 7.50
CA LEU A 9 -0.73 12.06 6.51
C LEU A 9 0.11 11.79 5.27
N ASN A 10 0.89 12.77 4.81
CA ASN A 10 1.82 12.61 3.68
C ASN A 10 2.96 11.64 4.02
N GLU A 11 3.52 11.71 5.22
CA GLU A 11 4.54 10.79 5.68
C GLU A 11 3.97 9.36 5.77
N LYS A 12 2.77 9.21 6.33
CA LYS A 12 2.05 7.93 6.38
C LYS A 12 1.80 7.37 4.98
N LEU A 13 1.39 8.22 4.04
CA LEU A 13 1.18 7.85 2.65
C LEU A 13 2.49 7.36 1.99
N GLY A 14 3.60 8.06 2.26
CA GLY A 14 4.94 7.67 1.81
C GLY A 14 5.34 6.29 2.35
N GLN A 15 5.13 6.05 3.64
CA GLN A 15 5.41 4.77 4.29
C GLN A 15 4.59 3.63 3.66
N LEU A 16 3.27 3.83 3.48
CA LEU A 16 2.41 2.82 2.87
C LEU A 16 2.78 2.54 1.41
N ARG A 17 3.16 3.56 0.64
CA ARG A 17 3.63 3.41 -0.74
C ARG A 17 4.95 2.63 -0.80
N SER A 18 5.86 2.86 0.15
CA SER A 18 7.10 2.09 0.28
C SER A 18 6.78 0.64 0.61
N GLU A 19 5.99 0.37 1.65
CA GLU A 19 5.62 -1.00 2.05
C GLU A 19 4.90 -1.74 0.91
N HIS A 20 4.02 -1.05 0.16
CA HIS A 20 3.37 -1.63 -1.00
C HIS A 20 4.37 -2.03 -2.10
N ARG A 21 5.38 -1.18 -2.36
CA ARG A 21 6.43 -1.47 -3.36
C ARG A 21 7.30 -2.65 -2.91
N ASP A 22 7.74 -2.66 -1.65
CA ASP A 22 8.54 -3.75 -1.09
C ASP A 22 7.79 -5.08 -1.18
N LEU A 23 6.49 -5.06 -0.87
CA LEU A 23 5.63 -6.23 -0.94
C LEU A 23 5.42 -6.71 -2.38
N ASP A 24 5.45 -5.80 -3.36
CA ASP A 24 5.39 -6.14 -4.78
C ASP A 24 6.68 -6.76 -5.30
N ASP A 25 7.83 -6.23 -4.86
CA ASP A 25 9.15 -6.79 -5.17
C ASP A 25 9.30 -8.20 -4.57
N ILE A 26 8.84 -8.40 -3.33
CA ILE A 26 8.77 -9.72 -2.70
C ILE A 26 7.86 -10.64 -3.51
N LEU A 27 6.65 -10.20 -3.87
CA LEU A 27 5.71 -10.99 -4.67
C LEU A 27 6.29 -11.38 -6.03
N THR A 28 7.03 -10.49 -6.68
CA THR A 28 7.69 -10.75 -7.97
C THR A 28 8.75 -11.84 -7.83
N ARG A 29 9.67 -11.66 -6.88
CA ARG A 29 10.72 -12.66 -6.58
C ARG A 29 10.14 -14.01 -6.16
N MET A 30 9.04 -13.97 -5.42
CA MET A 30 8.32 -15.15 -4.97
C MET A 30 7.64 -15.87 -6.15
N SER A 31 7.04 -15.13 -7.08
CA SER A 31 6.31 -15.74 -8.21
C SER A 31 7.20 -16.55 -9.15
N ASP A 32 8.51 -16.25 -9.18
CA ASP A 32 9.49 -16.98 -9.99
C ASP A 32 9.93 -18.31 -9.33
N ASP A 33 9.67 -18.51 -8.04
CA ASP A 33 10.06 -19.70 -7.30
C ASP A 33 8.92 -20.73 -7.27
N HIS A 34 9.12 -21.84 -7.98
CA HIS A 34 8.15 -22.95 -8.09
C HIS A 34 7.81 -23.61 -6.74
N SER A 35 8.59 -23.35 -5.70
CA SER A 35 8.44 -23.94 -4.37
C SER A 35 7.41 -23.22 -3.50
N ILE A 36 6.82 -22.13 -4.00
CA ILE A 36 5.99 -21.26 -3.17
C ILE A 36 4.61 -21.82 -2.95
N ASN A 37 4.21 -21.76 -1.68
CA ASN A 37 2.91 -22.18 -1.23
C ASN A 37 1.84 -21.19 -1.70
N ASP A 38 0.87 -21.66 -2.47
CA ASP A 38 -0.28 -20.86 -2.96
C ASP A 38 -0.99 -20.08 -1.85
N LEU A 39 -1.02 -20.62 -0.63
CA LEU A 39 -1.61 -19.94 0.52
C LEU A 39 -0.82 -18.68 0.92
N GLN A 40 0.52 -18.75 0.92
CA GLN A 40 1.37 -17.59 1.19
C GLN A 40 1.20 -16.53 0.09
N LEU A 41 1.21 -16.94 -1.18
CA LEU A 41 1.01 -16.03 -2.30
C LEU A 41 -0.35 -15.32 -2.22
N LYS A 42 -1.43 -16.06 -1.90
CA LYS A 42 -2.77 -15.50 -1.69
C LYS A 42 -2.81 -14.51 -0.53
N ARG A 43 -2.15 -14.81 0.61
CA ARG A 43 -2.08 -13.90 1.76
C ARG A 43 -1.33 -12.61 1.42
N MET A 44 -0.22 -12.72 0.69
CA MET A 44 0.57 -11.55 0.27
C MET A 44 -0.19 -10.68 -0.74
N LYS A 45 -0.83 -11.28 -1.75
CA LYS A 45 -1.71 -10.55 -2.67
C LYS A 45 -2.86 -9.84 -1.94
N LYS A 46 -3.45 -10.49 -0.92
CA LYS A 46 -4.47 -9.86 -0.07
C LYS A 46 -3.90 -8.67 0.71
N ARG A 47 -2.70 -8.81 1.28
CA ARG A 47 -2.02 -7.71 1.99
C ARG A 47 -1.68 -6.56 1.06
N LYS A 48 -1.22 -6.83 -0.16
CA LYS A 48 -1.02 -5.83 -1.22
C LYS A 48 -2.30 -5.05 -1.51
N LEU A 49 -3.43 -5.75 -1.64
CA LEU A 49 -4.74 -5.11 -1.86
C LEU A 49 -5.12 -4.18 -0.70
N TYR A 50 -4.95 -4.63 0.55
CA TYR A 50 -5.20 -3.77 1.72
C TYR A 50 -4.32 -2.53 1.75
N LEU A 51 -3.03 -2.65 1.42
CA LEU A 51 -2.13 -1.50 1.35
C LEU A 51 -2.59 -0.50 0.27
N LYS A 52 -2.98 -1.01 -0.91
CA LYS A 52 -3.53 -0.17 -1.98
C LYS A 52 -4.82 0.54 -1.56
N ASP A 53 -5.73 -0.15 -0.87
CA ASP A 53 -6.98 0.44 -0.39
C ASP A 53 -6.72 1.50 0.70
N ALA A 54 -5.76 1.24 1.59
CA ALA A 54 -5.34 2.20 2.61
C ALA A 54 -4.71 3.45 1.99
N ILE A 55 -3.83 3.28 1.00
CA ILE A 55 -3.25 4.38 0.20
C ILE A 55 -4.37 5.20 -0.44
N THR A 56 -5.31 4.55 -1.13
CA THR A 56 -6.42 5.23 -1.82
C THR A 56 -7.30 6.01 -0.84
N ARG A 57 -7.55 5.45 0.35
CA ARG A 57 -8.34 6.12 1.40
C ARG A 57 -7.62 7.35 1.96
N LEU A 58 -6.32 7.23 2.24
CA LEU A 58 -5.48 8.34 2.69
C LEU A 58 -5.35 9.43 1.62
N GLU A 59 -5.17 9.03 0.36
CA GLU A 59 -5.16 9.96 -0.78
C GLU A 59 -6.49 10.69 -0.90
N THR A 60 -7.62 10.02 -0.69
CA THR A 60 -8.94 10.66 -0.71
C THR A 60 -9.11 11.67 0.43
N GLU A 61 -8.53 11.40 1.60
CA GLU A 61 -8.55 12.29 2.76
C GLU A 61 -7.61 13.51 2.59
N LEU A 62 -6.47 13.31 1.93
CA LEU A 62 -5.51 14.37 1.56
C LEU A 62 -5.95 15.20 0.35
N LEU A 63 -6.61 14.59 -0.63
CA LEU A 63 -7.12 15.19 -1.87
C LEU A 63 -8.66 15.09 -1.90
N PRO A 64 -9.38 15.89 -1.10
CA PRO A 64 -10.84 15.87 -1.09
C PRO A 64 -11.46 16.30 -2.44
N ASP A 65 -10.68 16.86 -3.37
CA ASP A 65 -11.16 17.46 -4.63
C ASP A 65 -11.26 16.54 -5.85
N MET A 66 -10.81 15.28 -5.81
CA MET A 66 -10.72 14.47 -7.05
C MET A 66 -12.01 13.70 -7.42
N ARG A 67 -13.11 13.89 -6.68
CA ARG A 67 -14.42 13.24 -6.93
C ARG A 67 -15.63 14.20 -6.87
N ALA A 68 -15.46 15.45 -7.33
CA ALA A 68 -16.59 16.30 -7.69
C ALA A 68 -17.07 16.01 -9.12
#